data_AF-A0A944PTK5-F1
#
_entry.id   AF-A0A944PTK5-F1
#
_cell.length_a   1.000
_cell.length_b   1.000
_cell.length_c   1.000
_cell.angle_alpha   90.00
_cell.angle_beta   90.00
_cell.angle_gamma   90.00
#
_symmetry.space_group_name_H-M   'P 1'
#
loop_
_entity.id
_entity.type
_entity.pdbx_description
1 polymer ?
#
loop_
_entity_poly.entity_id
_entity_poly.type
_entity_poly.pdbx_seq_one_letter_code
_entity_poly.pdbx_strand_id
1 'polypeptide(L)'
;MLTETTGRTAQDLTAELEGWQGVDWVSVWEGPPQGGSPEFREWCGRYGWVPETFDRQLNVTTRSGGSWTFFDVLGGQWSPVKSLTHYPWHVKAATAAENRDVLSVAAETWPVYLKAAVAVLGAPTWSGSWDDEDFPEPPVPSYWLSREFRLKKRRPYEFAYWKPAGDVPGEPYIVLSQSVAFQTWTADLAGGASISVDVYAPADFLDRR
;
A
#
# COMPACT_ATOMS: atom_id res chain seq x y z
N MET A 1 -25.94 6.77 -3.20
CA MET A 1 -24.97 6.71 -4.30
C MET A 1 -23.60 6.54 -3.68
N LEU A 2 -22.78 5.64 -4.22
CA LEU A 2 -21.41 5.44 -3.74
C LEU A 2 -20.54 6.67 -4.05
N THR A 3 -19.62 6.99 -3.15
CA THR A 3 -18.67 8.09 -3.31
C THR A 3 -17.25 7.54 -3.36
N GLU A 4 -16.58 7.70 -4.50
CA GLU A 4 -15.12 7.54 -4.60
C GLU A 4 -14.47 8.78 -3.97
N THR A 5 -13.50 8.59 -3.07
CA THR A 5 -12.98 9.67 -2.22
C THR A 5 -11.53 10.06 -2.48
N THR A 6 -10.80 9.32 -3.32
CA THR A 6 -9.39 9.62 -3.63
C THR A 6 -9.27 10.61 -4.79
N GLY A 7 -10.24 10.65 -5.70
CA GLY A 7 -10.18 11.41 -6.94
C GLY A 7 -9.14 10.85 -7.93
N ARG A 8 -8.70 9.60 -7.74
CA ARG A 8 -7.62 8.95 -8.49
C ARG A 8 -8.13 7.81 -9.35
N THR A 9 -7.31 7.45 -10.33
CA THR A 9 -7.56 6.42 -11.33
C THR A 9 -6.48 5.34 -11.28
N ALA A 10 -6.70 4.24 -11.99
CA ALA A 10 -5.69 3.21 -12.16
C ALA A 10 -4.46 3.70 -12.94
N GLN A 11 -4.61 4.67 -13.86
CA GLN A 11 -3.48 5.32 -14.53
C GLN A 11 -2.61 6.09 -13.53
N ASP A 12 -3.22 6.73 -12.54
CA ASP A 12 -2.46 7.40 -11.48
C ASP A 12 -1.64 6.40 -10.67
N LEU A 13 -2.15 5.19 -10.42
CA LEU A 13 -1.37 4.11 -9.79
C LEU A 13 -0.16 3.71 -10.66
N THR A 14 -0.34 3.57 -11.97
CA THR A 14 0.79 3.32 -12.89
C THR A 14 1.86 4.40 -12.77
N ALA A 15 1.47 5.68 -12.79
CA ALA A 15 2.40 6.80 -12.65
C ALA A 15 3.11 6.81 -11.28
N GLU A 16 2.40 6.48 -10.19
CA GLU A 16 3.03 6.31 -8.88
C GLU A 16 4.12 5.22 -8.93
N LEU A 17 3.78 4.03 -9.44
CA LEU A 17 4.68 2.86 -9.53
C LEU A 17 5.89 3.13 -10.44
N GLU A 18 5.71 3.85 -11.54
CA GLU A 18 6.82 4.30 -12.39
C GLU A 18 7.75 5.26 -11.64
N GLY A 19 7.20 6.14 -10.80
CA GLY A 19 7.96 7.04 -9.95
C GLY A 19 8.84 6.35 -8.89
N TRP A 20 8.56 5.08 -8.59
CA TRP A 20 9.39 4.26 -7.71
C TRP A 20 10.58 3.60 -8.41
N GLN A 21 10.62 3.61 -9.75
CA GLN A 21 11.78 3.13 -10.50
C GLN A 21 12.97 4.08 -10.28
N GLY A 22 14.10 3.53 -9.84
CA GLY A 22 15.31 4.32 -9.55
C GLY A 22 15.34 5.00 -8.18
N VAL A 23 14.38 4.71 -7.30
CA VAL A 23 14.46 5.08 -5.88
C VAL A 23 15.61 4.28 -5.22
N ASP A 24 16.44 4.99 -4.47
CA ASP A 24 17.45 4.37 -3.61
C ASP A 24 16.77 3.83 -2.35
N TRP A 25 16.32 2.58 -2.45
CA TRP A 25 15.59 1.90 -1.39
C TRP A 25 16.42 1.72 -0.12
N VAL A 26 17.75 1.57 -0.23
CA VAL A 26 18.63 1.51 0.94
C VAL A 26 18.50 2.80 1.75
N SER A 27 18.61 3.96 1.10
CA SER A 27 18.42 5.26 1.74
C SER A 27 16.99 5.45 2.28
N VAL A 28 15.99 4.83 1.67
CA VAL A 28 14.60 4.84 2.18
C VAL A 28 14.47 4.03 3.47
N TRP A 29 15.04 2.83 3.55
CA TRP A 29 14.95 1.97 4.73
C TRP A 29 15.77 2.46 5.91
N GLU A 30 16.93 3.06 5.65
CA GLU A 30 17.70 3.80 6.67
C GLU A 30 16.90 4.96 7.25
N GLY A 31 15.95 5.49 6.47
CA GLY A 31 15.04 6.55 6.86
C GLY A 31 15.57 7.95 6.53
N PRO A 32 14.68 8.95 6.56
CA PRO A 32 15.02 10.32 6.26
C PRO A 32 15.93 10.93 7.35
N PRO A 33 16.73 11.96 7.01
CA PRO A 33 17.31 12.87 8.00
C PRO A 33 16.25 13.52 8.89
N GLN A 34 16.69 14.19 9.96
CA GLN A 34 15.79 14.81 10.93
C GLN A 34 14.81 15.81 10.28
N GLY A 35 13.53 15.70 10.64
CA GLY A 35 12.45 16.54 10.12
C GLY A 35 12.69 18.04 10.24
N GLY A 36 12.32 18.76 9.19
CA GLY A 36 12.46 20.22 9.09
C GLY A 36 13.87 20.71 8.72
N SER A 37 14.88 19.84 8.72
CA SER A 37 16.25 20.18 8.31
C SER A 37 16.36 20.44 6.79
N PRO A 38 17.37 21.20 6.33
CA PRO A 38 17.73 21.30 4.91
C PRO A 38 17.99 19.93 4.27
N GLU A 39 18.71 19.05 4.97
CA GLU A 39 19.09 17.72 4.51
C GLU A 39 17.85 16.84 4.28
N PHE A 40 16.83 16.97 5.12
CA PHE A 40 15.53 16.31 4.94
C PHE A 40 14.83 16.78 3.65
N ARG A 41 14.82 18.09 3.38
CA ARG A 41 14.23 18.63 2.14
C ARG A 41 14.98 18.17 0.90
N GLU A 42 16.30 18.14 0.96
CA GLU A 42 17.14 17.61 -0.11
C GLU A 42 16.84 16.12 -0.34
N TRP A 43 16.78 15.34 0.74
CA TRP A 43 16.44 13.91 0.69
C TRP A 43 15.09 13.66 -0.01
N CYS A 44 14.03 14.38 0.38
CA CYS A 44 12.72 14.31 -0.28
C CYS A 44 12.81 14.76 -1.76
N GLY A 45 13.54 15.86 -2.00
CA GLY A 45 13.70 16.45 -3.34
C GLY A 45 14.36 15.52 -4.35
N ARG A 46 15.31 14.68 -3.92
CA ARG A 46 15.96 13.66 -4.77
C ARG A 46 14.94 12.73 -5.44
N TYR A 47 13.87 12.39 -4.73
CA TYR A 47 12.80 11.52 -5.23
C TYR A 47 11.60 12.29 -5.79
N GLY A 48 11.66 13.63 -5.78
CA GLY A 48 10.53 14.46 -6.19
C GLY A 48 9.36 14.43 -5.21
N TRP A 49 9.64 14.15 -3.94
CA TRP A 49 8.64 14.11 -2.88
C TRP A 49 8.51 15.47 -2.21
N VAL A 50 7.28 15.84 -1.86
CA VAL A 50 6.95 17.03 -1.08
C VAL A 50 6.45 16.56 0.29
N PRO A 51 7.17 16.85 1.38
CA PRO A 51 6.74 16.42 2.71
C PRO A 51 5.50 17.20 3.15
N GLU A 52 4.46 16.48 3.60
CA GLU A 52 3.23 17.04 4.16
C GLU A 52 3.35 17.23 5.68
N THR A 53 4.10 16.36 6.32
CA THR A 53 4.30 16.32 7.77
C THR A 53 5.79 16.37 8.10
N PHE A 54 6.11 16.82 9.31
CA PHE A 54 7.49 16.91 9.78
C PHE A 54 7.69 16.46 11.24
N ASP A 55 6.73 15.73 11.82
CA ASP A 55 6.72 15.30 13.22
C ASP A 55 6.81 13.77 13.46
N ARG A 56 5.70 13.05 13.65
CA ARG A 56 5.64 11.66 14.14
C ARG A 56 5.54 10.62 13.03
N GLN A 57 4.88 10.98 11.94
CA GLN A 57 4.71 10.10 10.79
C GLN A 57 4.99 10.92 9.55
N LEU A 58 5.94 10.46 8.73
CA LEU A 58 6.24 11.11 7.47
C LEU A 58 5.17 10.76 6.44
N ASN A 59 4.50 11.78 5.93
CA ASN A 59 3.65 11.73 4.76
C ASN A 59 4.31 12.57 3.67
N VAL A 60 4.31 12.06 2.44
CA VAL A 60 4.79 12.80 1.28
C VAL A 60 3.80 12.75 0.14
N THR A 61 3.64 13.87 -0.55
CA THR A 61 3.03 13.91 -1.87
C THR A 61 4.11 13.64 -2.93
N THR A 62 3.86 12.73 -3.87
CA THR A 62 4.74 12.44 -5.01
C THR A 62 4.48 13.38 -6.20
N ARG A 63 5.32 13.32 -7.24
CA ARG A 63 5.12 14.12 -8.47
C ARG A 63 3.81 13.83 -9.18
N SER A 64 3.29 12.62 -9.07
CA SER A 64 2.00 12.17 -9.61
C SER A 64 0.84 12.42 -8.63
N GLY A 65 1.09 13.17 -7.55
CA GLY A 65 0.09 13.64 -6.61
C GLY A 65 -0.42 12.59 -5.62
N GLY A 66 0.19 11.39 -5.58
CA GLY A 66 -0.14 10.37 -4.59
C GLY A 66 0.42 10.74 -3.22
N SER A 67 -0.37 10.50 -2.17
CA SER A 67 0.08 10.67 -0.79
C SER A 67 0.54 9.32 -0.23
N TRP A 68 1.78 9.27 0.24
CA TRP A 68 2.43 8.08 0.78
C TRP A 68 2.77 8.28 2.25
N THR A 69 2.36 7.33 3.06
CA THR A 69 2.59 7.33 4.51
C THR A 69 3.70 6.35 4.86
N PHE A 70 4.72 6.82 5.56
CA PHE A 70 5.86 6.02 6.01
C PHE A 70 5.59 5.53 7.42
N PHE A 71 5.97 4.28 7.69
CA PHE A 71 5.91 3.66 9.00
C PHE A 71 7.29 3.24 9.42
N ASP A 72 7.74 3.76 10.56
CA ASP A 72 8.99 3.34 11.17
C ASP A 72 8.80 2.14 12.09
N VAL A 73 9.92 1.55 12.46
CA VAL A 73 9.98 0.38 13.33
C VAL A 73 9.53 0.69 14.76
N LEU A 74 9.85 1.86 15.30
CA LEU A 74 9.67 2.21 16.71
C LEU A 74 8.36 2.98 16.98
N GLY A 75 7.69 3.46 15.93
CA GLY A 75 6.46 4.24 16.00
C GLY A 75 6.70 5.66 16.48
N GLY A 76 7.15 6.54 15.58
CA GLY A 76 7.34 7.97 15.85
C GLY A 76 8.77 8.46 15.75
N GLN A 77 9.71 7.66 15.24
CA GLN A 77 11.13 8.03 15.13
C GLN A 77 11.62 8.15 13.68
N TRP A 78 10.73 7.97 12.69
CA TRP A 78 10.99 8.07 11.24
C TRP A 78 12.04 7.10 10.65
N SER A 79 12.88 6.50 11.49
CA SER A 79 13.96 5.61 11.12
C SER A 79 14.11 4.49 12.16
N PRO A 80 14.49 3.27 11.74
CA PRO A 80 14.47 2.81 10.35
C PRO A 80 13.03 2.66 9.85
N VAL A 81 12.83 2.87 8.54
CA VAL A 81 11.52 2.70 7.88
C VAL A 81 11.30 1.21 7.63
N LYS A 82 10.13 0.69 8.01
CA LYS A 82 9.75 -0.70 7.73
C LYS A 82 8.78 -0.83 6.55
N SER A 83 7.95 0.17 6.33
CA SER A 83 6.95 0.13 5.27
C SER A 83 6.45 1.50 4.85
N LEU A 84 5.92 1.56 3.63
CA LEU A 84 5.17 2.68 3.10
C LEU A 84 3.79 2.19 2.66
N THR A 85 2.78 3.04 2.77
CA THR A 85 1.41 2.73 2.31
C THR A 85 0.86 3.88 1.49
N HIS A 86 0.16 3.54 0.41
CA HIS A 86 -0.64 4.43 -0.41
C HIS A 86 -2.01 3.84 -0.70
N TYR A 87 -3.04 4.69 -0.77
CA TYR A 87 -4.40 4.30 -1.12
C TYR A 87 -4.77 4.88 -2.48
N PRO A 88 -4.56 4.14 -3.58
CA PRO A 88 -4.87 4.63 -4.93
C PRO A 88 -6.36 4.63 -5.25
N TRP A 89 -7.20 4.03 -4.39
CA TRP A 89 -8.65 3.99 -4.57
C TRP A 89 -9.38 3.73 -3.27
N HIS A 90 -10.50 4.43 -3.07
CA HIS A 90 -11.41 4.17 -1.96
C HIS A 90 -12.83 4.59 -2.32
N VAL A 91 -13.79 3.71 -2.03
CA VAL A 91 -15.22 3.98 -2.18
C VAL A 91 -15.92 3.81 -0.85
N LYS A 92 -16.92 4.65 -0.61
CA LYS A 92 -17.75 4.61 0.59
C LYS A 92 -19.23 4.61 0.22
N ALA A 93 -20.01 3.79 0.92
CA ALA A 93 -21.47 3.87 0.89
C ALA A 93 -21.96 5.01 1.77
N ALA A 94 -23.04 5.68 1.35
CA ALA A 94 -23.74 6.65 2.18
C ALA A 94 -24.68 5.96 3.18
N THR A 95 -25.23 4.79 2.80
CA THR A 95 -26.16 4.02 3.62
C THR A 95 -25.90 2.51 3.52
N ALA A 96 -26.38 1.74 4.48
CA ALA A 96 -26.20 0.28 4.48
C ALA A 96 -26.90 -0.43 3.30
N ALA A 97 -27.95 0.18 2.73
CA ALA A 97 -28.65 -0.36 1.56
C ALA A 97 -27.76 -0.48 0.31
N GLU A 98 -26.67 0.28 0.27
CA GLU A 98 -25.73 0.36 -0.86
C GLU A 98 -24.55 -0.62 -0.70
N ASN A 99 -24.48 -1.39 0.39
CA ASN A 99 -23.36 -2.29 0.66
C ASN A 99 -23.19 -3.38 -0.41
N ARG A 100 -24.29 -3.81 -1.06
CA ARG A 100 -24.21 -4.74 -2.20
C ARG A 100 -23.49 -4.09 -3.39
N ASP A 101 -23.75 -2.81 -3.64
CA ASP A 101 -23.12 -2.08 -4.74
C ASP A 101 -21.63 -1.88 -4.47
N VAL A 102 -21.22 -1.68 -3.21
CA VAL A 102 -19.80 -1.62 -2.81
C VAL A 102 -19.06 -2.88 -3.23
N LEU A 103 -19.63 -4.06 -3.01
CA LEU A 103 -19.00 -5.33 -3.41
C LEU A 103 -18.90 -5.47 -4.93
N SER A 104 -19.95 -5.09 -5.68
CA SER A 104 -19.92 -5.13 -7.15
C SER A 104 -18.84 -4.21 -7.70
N VAL A 105 -18.80 -2.96 -7.22
CA VAL A 105 -17.81 -1.98 -7.65
C VAL A 105 -16.39 -2.41 -7.26
N ALA A 106 -16.20 -2.98 -6.07
CA ALA A 106 -14.89 -3.52 -5.66
C ALA A 106 -14.43 -4.64 -6.61
N ALA A 107 -15.31 -5.61 -6.92
CA ALA A 107 -14.99 -6.71 -7.83
C ALA A 107 -14.66 -6.23 -9.24
N GLU A 108 -15.37 -5.22 -9.76
CA GLU A 108 -15.09 -4.60 -11.07
C GLU A 108 -13.79 -3.77 -11.06
N THR A 109 -13.46 -3.14 -9.94
CA THR A 109 -12.32 -2.23 -9.82
C THR A 109 -10.99 -2.98 -9.66
N TRP A 110 -10.98 -4.09 -8.91
CA TRP A 110 -9.76 -4.88 -8.66
C TRP A 110 -8.95 -5.21 -9.92
N PRO A 111 -9.51 -5.85 -10.97
CA PRO A 111 -8.73 -6.24 -12.14
C PRO A 111 -8.13 -5.04 -12.90
N VAL A 112 -8.76 -3.86 -12.82
CA VAL A 112 -8.26 -2.63 -13.44
C VAL A 112 -6.98 -2.15 -12.74
N TYR A 113 -6.99 -2.09 -11.41
CA TYR A 113 -5.82 -1.67 -10.63
C TYR A 113 -4.72 -2.74 -10.62
N LEU A 114 -5.07 -4.03 -10.57
CA LEU A 114 -4.09 -5.11 -10.73
C LEU A 114 -3.37 -5.00 -12.08
N LYS A 115 -4.12 -4.78 -13.17
CA LYS A 115 -3.53 -4.59 -14.50
C LYS A 115 -2.61 -3.37 -14.56
N ALA A 116 -2.98 -2.27 -13.91
CA ALA A 116 -2.15 -1.06 -13.84
C ALA A 116 -0.83 -1.31 -13.08
N ALA A 117 -0.85 -2.10 -12.00
CA ALA A 117 0.36 -2.49 -11.28
C ALA A 117 1.23 -3.44 -12.10
N VAL A 118 0.63 -4.45 -12.75
CA VAL A 118 1.33 -5.43 -13.59
C VAL A 118 2.03 -4.77 -14.78
N ALA A 119 1.46 -3.69 -15.33
CA ALA A 119 2.08 -2.95 -16.44
C ALA A 119 3.47 -2.37 -16.07
N VAL A 120 3.72 -2.10 -14.78
CA VAL A 120 4.98 -1.52 -14.30
C VAL A 120 5.87 -2.56 -13.61
N LEU A 121 5.28 -3.38 -12.75
CA LEU A 121 6.01 -4.33 -11.89
C LEU A 121 6.19 -5.72 -12.54
N GLY A 122 5.57 -5.96 -13.70
CA GLY A 122 5.49 -7.27 -14.30
C GLY A 122 4.50 -8.20 -13.58
N ALA A 123 4.55 -9.49 -13.92
CA ALA A 123 3.66 -10.49 -13.32
C ALA A 123 3.91 -10.60 -11.81
N PRO A 124 2.85 -10.70 -10.98
CA PRO A 124 3.01 -10.87 -9.54
C PRO A 124 3.60 -12.24 -9.22
N THR A 125 4.25 -12.35 -8.06
CA THR A 125 4.70 -13.64 -7.52
C THR A 125 3.51 -14.54 -7.21
N TRP A 126 2.43 -13.93 -6.74
CA TRP A 126 1.14 -14.58 -6.52
C TRP A 126 0.02 -13.54 -6.62
N SER A 127 -1.15 -13.96 -7.10
CA SER A 127 -2.38 -13.17 -7.07
C SER A 127 -3.57 -14.10 -6.89
N GLY A 128 -4.54 -13.67 -6.08
CA GLY A 128 -5.72 -14.46 -5.77
C GLY A 128 -6.56 -13.86 -4.66
N SER A 129 -7.60 -14.59 -4.29
CA SER A 129 -8.60 -14.19 -3.32
C SER A 129 -8.26 -14.68 -1.91
N TRP A 130 -8.93 -14.07 -0.94
CA TRP A 130 -8.69 -14.26 0.49
C TRP A 130 -8.90 -15.67 1.02
N ASP A 131 -9.58 -16.55 0.30
CA ASP A 131 -9.89 -17.92 0.69
C ASP A 131 -9.15 -18.96 -0.16
N ASP A 132 -8.31 -18.53 -1.10
CA ASP A 132 -7.49 -19.44 -1.90
C ASP A 132 -6.58 -20.30 -1.01
N GLU A 133 -6.52 -21.59 -1.35
CA GLU A 133 -5.84 -22.60 -0.53
C GLU A 133 -4.33 -22.37 -0.46
N ASP A 134 -3.76 -21.88 -1.57
CA ASP A 134 -2.34 -21.61 -1.81
C ASP A 134 -1.93 -20.17 -1.47
N PHE A 135 -2.81 -19.39 -0.83
CA PHE A 135 -2.50 -18.03 -0.40
C PHE A 135 -1.18 -17.98 0.39
N PRO A 136 -0.24 -17.10 0.02
CA PRO A 136 1.14 -17.14 0.49
C PRO A 136 1.26 -16.76 1.97
N GLU A 137 2.16 -17.44 2.69
CA GLU A 137 2.59 -17.00 4.00
C GLU A 137 3.58 -15.82 3.87
N PRO A 138 3.51 -14.83 4.77
CA PRO A 138 4.39 -13.67 4.69
C PRO A 138 5.83 -14.03 5.06
N PRO A 139 6.83 -13.47 4.35
CA PRO A 139 8.24 -13.67 4.70
C PRO A 139 8.58 -13.05 6.07
N VAL A 140 7.86 -11.99 6.45
CA VAL A 140 7.88 -11.41 7.79
C VAL A 140 6.44 -11.28 8.28
N PRO A 141 6.07 -11.80 9.47
CA PRO A 141 4.67 -11.87 9.92
C PRO A 141 3.87 -10.56 9.87
N SER A 142 4.53 -9.40 9.84
CA SER A 142 3.86 -8.09 9.76
C SER A 142 3.54 -7.60 8.36
N TYR A 143 3.96 -8.28 7.28
CA TYR A 143 3.71 -7.78 5.90
C TYR A 143 2.28 -8.01 5.44
N TRP A 144 1.65 -9.13 5.82
CA TRP A 144 0.23 -9.35 5.58
C TRP A 144 -0.35 -10.31 6.60
N LEU A 145 -1.69 -10.36 6.65
CA LEU A 145 -2.43 -11.09 7.67
C LEU A 145 -2.21 -12.60 7.55
N SER A 146 -2.05 -13.27 8.69
CA SER A 146 -1.97 -14.73 8.76
C SER A 146 -3.25 -15.39 8.27
N ARG A 147 -3.18 -16.67 7.89
CA ARG A 147 -4.34 -17.47 7.46
C ARG A 147 -5.53 -17.38 8.41
N GLU A 148 -5.30 -17.49 9.72
CA GLU A 148 -6.38 -17.41 10.72
C GLU A 148 -7.11 -16.06 10.66
N PHE A 149 -6.36 -14.95 10.66
CA PHE A 149 -6.93 -13.61 10.59
C PHE A 149 -7.63 -13.36 9.25
N ARG A 150 -7.00 -13.78 8.14
CA ARG A 150 -7.54 -13.64 6.80
C ARG A 150 -8.88 -14.35 6.65
N LEU A 151 -8.99 -15.62 7.04
CA LEU A 151 -10.24 -16.37 6.95
C LEU A 151 -11.32 -15.82 7.87
N LYS A 152 -10.93 -15.37 9.08
CA LYS A 152 -11.86 -14.79 10.06
C LYS A 152 -12.39 -13.42 9.63
N LYS A 153 -11.56 -12.60 8.98
CA LYS A 153 -11.89 -11.21 8.63
C LYS A 153 -12.24 -11.01 7.16
N ARG A 154 -12.00 -12.02 6.32
CA ARG A 154 -12.09 -11.94 4.85
C ARG A 154 -11.26 -10.77 4.33
N ARG A 155 -10.02 -10.70 4.82
CA ARG A 155 -9.09 -9.59 4.58
C ARG A 155 -7.67 -10.09 4.29
N PRO A 156 -7.00 -9.57 3.25
CA PRO A 156 -7.59 -8.77 2.16
C PRO A 156 -8.72 -9.54 1.47
N TYR A 157 -9.54 -8.93 0.61
CA TYR A 157 -10.56 -9.61 -0.20
C TYR A 157 -9.91 -10.15 -1.49
N GLU A 158 -9.09 -9.32 -2.13
CA GLU A 158 -8.22 -9.69 -3.25
C GLU A 158 -6.78 -9.24 -2.94
N PHE A 159 -5.80 -9.99 -3.43
CA PHE A 159 -4.40 -9.77 -3.09
C PHE A 159 -3.48 -10.12 -4.24
N ALA A 160 -2.42 -9.33 -4.39
CA ALA A 160 -1.28 -9.66 -5.23
C ALA A 160 0.01 -9.15 -4.57
N TYR A 161 1.12 -9.87 -4.76
CA TYR A 161 2.41 -9.40 -4.27
C TYR A 161 3.56 -9.67 -5.23
N TRP A 162 4.58 -8.83 -5.15
CA TRP A 162 5.84 -8.92 -5.88
C TRP A 162 6.95 -9.05 -4.85
N LYS A 163 7.74 -10.12 -4.94
CA LYS A 163 8.97 -10.26 -4.18
C LYS A 163 10.09 -9.46 -4.86
N PRO A 164 11.12 -9.04 -4.11
CA PRO A 164 12.35 -8.50 -4.68
C PRO A 164 12.92 -9.45 -5.75
N ALA A 165 13.40 -8.91 -6.86
CA ALA A 165 14.14 -9.68 -7.86
C ALA A 165 15.52 -10.06 -7.28
N GLY A 166 16.06 -9.20 -6.41
CA GLY A 166 17.36 -9.38 -5.75
C GLY A 166 18.51 -8.78 -6.55
N ASP A 167 18.21 -7.98 -7.58
CA ASP A 167 19.21 -7.36 -8.45
C ASP A 167 19.81 -6.11 -7.80
N VAL A 168 19.00 -5.37 -7.02
CA VAL A 168 19.40 -4.15 -6.32
C VAL A 168 19.22 -4.32 -4.80
N PRO A 169 20.22 -3.92 -3.99
CA PRO A 169 20.11 -3.93 -2.54
C PRO A 169 18.89 -3.14 -2.04
N GLY A 170 18.15 -3.73 -1.11
CA GLY A 170 16.98 -3.08 -0.51
C GLY A 170 15.73 -3.08 -1.38
N GLU A 171 15.69 -3.75 -2.54
CA GLU A 171 14.45 -3.89 -3.30
C GLU A 171 13.28 -4.35 -2.41
N PRO A 172 12.11 -3.69 -2.46
CA PRO A 172 11.01 -3.98 -1.55
C PRO A 172 10.21 -5.23 -1.94
N TYR A 173 9.48 -5.75 -0.95
CA TYR A 173 8.25 -6.46 -1.24
C TYR A 173 7.15 -5.45 -1.52
N ILE A 174 6.43 -5.61 -2.63
CA ILE A 174 5.28 -4.75 -2.97
C ILE A 174 4.02 -5.60 -2.86
N VAL A 175 3.01 -5.08 -2.18
CA VAL A 175 1.71 -5.71 -1.97
C VAL A 175 0.65 -4.78 -2.51
N LEU A 176 -0.22 -5.31 -3.38
CA LEU A 176 -1.47 -4.69 -3.76
C LEU A 176 -2.59 -5.47 -3.07
N SER A 177 -3.44 -4.79 -2.31
CA SER A 177 -4.51 -5.44 -1.58
C SER A 177 -5.82 -4.68 -1.73
N GLN A 178 -6.91 -5.40 -1.97
CA GLN A 178 -8.25 -4.86 -1.85
C GLN A 178 -8.82 -5.26 -0.49
N SER A 179 -9.40 -4.32 0.24
CA SER A 179 -10.10 -4.59 1.49
C SER A 179 -11.51 -4.06 1.43
N VAL A 180 -12.44 -4.81 2.01
CA VAL A 180 -13.82 -4.39 2.20
C VAL A 180 -14.08 -4.15 3.70
N ALA A 181 -14.76 -3.05 4.04
CA ALA A 181 -15.14 -2.71 5.41
C ALA A 181 -16.00 -3.83 6.02
N PHE A 182 -15.84 -4.13 7.32
CA PHE A 182 -16.66 -5.17 7.95
C PHE A 182 -18.15 -4.84 7.89
N GLN A 183 -18.46 -3.55 8.00
CA GLN A 183 -19.79 -2.98 7.85
C GLN A 183 -20.41 -3.30 6.48
N THR A 184 -19.62 -3.54 5.44
CA THR A 184 -20.14 -3.96 4.13
C THR A 184 -20.75 -5.37 4.17
N TRP A 185 -20.31 -6.22 5.11
CA TRP A 185 -20.86 -7.57 5.30
C TRP A 185 -22.15 -7.59 6.13
N THR A 186 -22.45 -6.49 6.83
CA THR A 186 -23.67 -6.33 7.63
C THR A 186 -24.65 -5.38 6.93
N ALA A 187 -25.94 -5.48 7.25
CA ALA A 187 -26.99 -4.70 6.59
C ALA A 187 -27.37 -3.41 7.35
N ASP A 188 -26.65 -3.10 8.44
CA ASP A 188 -27.01 -2.09 9.43
C ASP A 188 -26.17 -0.81 9.34
N LEU A 189 -24.93 -0.91 8.87
CA LEU A 189 -24.00 0.22 8.76
C LEU A 189 -23.46 0.39 7.34
N ALA A 190 -23.25 1.63 6.94
CA ALA A 190 -22.65 1.95 5.65
C ALA A 190 -21.20 1.44 5.60
N GLY A 191 -20.92 0.62 4.59
CA GLY A 191 -19.62 0.03 4.33
C GLY A 191 -18.75 0.87 3.38
N GLY A 192 -17.68 0.24 2.92
CA GLY A 192 -16.74 0.80 1.96
C GLY A 192 -15.75 -0.25 1.49
N ALA A 193 -14.96 0.10 0.49
CA ALA A 193 -13.86 -0.71 0.00
C ALA A 193 -12.68 0.19 -0.37
N SER A 194 -11.48 -0.33 -0.21
CA SER A 194 -10.23 0.35 -0.58
C SER A 194 -9.32 -0.61 -1.32
N ILE A 195 -8.46 -0.04 -2.16
CA ILE A 195 -7.25 -0.71 -2.62
C ILE A 195 -6.08 0.03 -1.96
N SER A 196 -5.13 -0.72 -1.41
CA SER A 196 -3.86 -0.19 -0.90
C SER A 196 -2.70 -0.78 -1.69
N VAL A 197 -1.65 0.02 -1.81
CA VAL A 197 -0.30 -0.44 -2.14
C VAL A 197 0.53 -0.29 -0.90
N ASP A 198 1.09 -1.40 -0.45
CA ASP A 198 2.00 -1.46 0.69
C ASP A 198 3.37 -1.90 0.18
N VAL A 199 4.41 -1.19 0.60
CA VAL A 199 5.79 -1.43 0.22
C VAL A 199 6.57 -1.74 1.49
N TYR A 200 7.22 -2.90 1.56
CA TYR A 200 7.91 -3.37 2.76
C TYR A 200 9.41 -3.51 2.54
N ALA A 201 10.18 -3.01 3.50
CA ALA A 201 11.63 -3.20 3.56
C ALA A 201 11.95 -4.69 3.70
N PRO A 202 12.92 -5.25 2.97
CA PRO A 202 13.37 -6.64 3.14
C PRO A 202 13.72 -7.00 4.58
N ALA A 203 13.61 -8.29 4.93
CA ALA A 203 13.82 -8.77 6.30
C ALA A 203 15.20 -8.37 6.87
N ASP A 204 16.26 -8.38 6.05
CA ASP A 204 17.61 -8.01 6.48
C ASP A 204 17.75 -6.52 6.86
N PHE A 205 16.85 -5.64 6.42
CA PHE A 205 16.79 -4.25 6.85
C PHE A 205 16.04 -4.06 8.17
N LEU A 206 15.20 -5.03 8.56
CA LEU A 206 14.47 -5.00 9.83
C LEU A 206 15.32 -5.54 10.99
N ASP A 207 16.27 -6.42 10.68
CA ASP A 207 17.11 -7.17 11.62
C ASP A 207 18.44 -6.48 11.98
N ARG A 208 18.85 -5.40 11.30
CA ARG A 208 20.11 -4.64 11.55
C ARG A 208 20.11 -3.83 12.87
N ARG A 209 19.53 -4.37 13.93
CA ARG A 209 19.51 -3.77 15.28
C ARG A 209 20.64 -4.28 16.15
#